data_AF-A0A4P9YW23-F1
#
_entry.id   AF-A0A4P9YW23-F1
#
_cell.length_a   1.000
_cell.length_b   1.000
_cell.length_c   1.000
_cell.angle_alpha   90.00
_cell.angle_beta   90.00
_cell.angle_gamma   90.00
#
_symmetry.space_group_name_H-M   'P 1'
#
loop_
_entity.id
_entity.type
_entity.pdbx_description
1 polymer ?
#
loop_
_entity_poly.entity_id
_entity_poly.type
_entity_poly.pdbx_seq_one_letter_code
_entity_poly.pdbx_strand_id
1 'polypeptide(L)'
;RQATTGGDHDLPYKDKHAAYVMRQQREDARRAAMQAMEESDEERAASTTGQNKRHGNDGDGDGDDDEANLLYKNAQARVAAKREAKAEAKRARLSADPNWMDPDLVEDPAGKRTINYQILKNKGLAPKRTKEQRNPRVKHRKKFVKAQKKLRSVKA
;
A
#
# COMPACT_ATOMS: atom_id res chain seq x y z
N ARG A 1 46.02 -0.45 -29.98
CA ARG A 1 45.35 0.07 -28.76
C ARG A 1 44.15 -0.83 -28.50
N GLN A 2 44.29 -1.83 -27.63
CA GLN A 2 43.19 -2.74 -27.30
C GLN A 2 42.26 -2.02 -26.33
N ALA A 3 41.01 -1.80 -26.74
CA ALA A 3 39.99 -1.25 -25.87
C ALA A 3 39.50 -2.37 -24.95
N THR A 4 39.76 -2.24 -23.66
CA THR A 4 39.15 -3.08 -22.63
C THR A 4 37.66 -2.83 -22.62
N THR A 5 36.88 -3.78 -23.14
CA THR A 5 35.41 -3.83 -22.99
C THR A 5 35.09 -4.19 -21.54
N GLY A 6 35.27 -3.23 -20.63
CA GLY A 6 34.76 -3.32 -19.27
C GLY A 6 33.24 -3.13 -19.31
N GLY A 7 32.50 -4.17 -18.93
CA GLY A 7 31.04 -4.11 -18.81
C GLY A 7 30.58 -3.10 -17.75
N ASP A 8 29.28 -2.86 -17.74
CA ASP A 8 28.59 -1.91 -16.86
C ASP A 8 29.00 -2.08 -15.39
N HIS A 9 29.36 -0.98 -14.74
CA HIS A 9 29.72 -1.00 -13.33
C HIS A 9 28.44 -1.05 -12.51
N ASP A 10 28.25 -2.13 -11.74
CA ASP A 10 27.07 -2.32 -10.91
C ASP A 10 26.81 -1.10 -9.99
N LEU A 11 25.56 -0.64 -9.99
CA LEU A 11 25.12 0.41 -9.08
C LEU A 11 25.16 -0.11 -7.63
N PRO A 12 25.67 0.67 -6.67
CA PRO A 12 25.74 0.22 -5.28
C PRO A 12 24.34 -0.09 -4.74
N TYR A 13 24.20 -1.25 -4.10
CA TYR A 13 22.97 -1.65 -3.44
C TYR A 13 22.61 -0.66 -2.33
N LYS A 14 21.31 -0.44 -2.11
CA LYS A 14 20.82 0.34 -0.96
C LYS A 14 21.32 -0.33 0.33
N ASP A 15 22.15 0.39 1.09
CA ASP A 15 22.77 -0.13 2.31
C ASP A 15 21.73 -0.68 3.28
N LYS A 16 21.73 -2.00 3.45
CA LYS A 16 21.01 -2.70 4.53
C LYS A 16 21.78 -2.62 5.84
N HIS A 17 22.87 -1.86 5.90
CA HIS A 17 23.75 -1.81 7.07
C HIS A 17 23.00 -1.32 8.31
N ALA A 18 22.14 -0.30 8.18
CA ALA A 18 21.27 0.13 9.28
C ALA A 18 20.34 -1.00 9.75
N ALA A 19 19.73 -1.76 8.82
CA ALA A 19 18.87 -2.90 9.18
C ALA A 19 19.67 -4.06 9.81
N TYR A 20 20.91 -4.28 9.38
CA TYR A 20 21.82 -5.28 9.94
C TYR A 20 22.24 -4.91 11.37
N VAL A 21 22.63 -3.65 11.61
CA VAL A 21 22.99 -3.15 12.95
C VAL A 21 21.81 -3.24 13.91
N MET A 22 20.60 -2.84 13.48
CA MET A 22 19.40 -2.94 14.31
C MET A 22 19.03 -4.40 14.62
N ARG A 23 19.22 -5.32 13.67
CA ARG A 23 19.03 -6.75 13.91
C ARG A 23 20.06 -7.29 14.90
N GLN A 24 21.32 -6.90 14.76
CA GLN A 24 22.40 -7.35 15.65
C GLN A 24 22.15 -6.87 17.09
N GLN A 25 21.83 -5.59 17.28
CA GLN A 25 21.46 -5.04 18.59
C GLN A 25 20.27 -5.77 19.22
N ARG A 26 19.27 -6.18 18.42
CA ARG A 26 18.12 -6.95 18.91
C ARG A 26 18.50 -8.38 19.32
N GLU A 27 19.35 -9.04 18.55
CA GLU A 27 19.86 -10.39 18.90
C GLU A 27 20.77 -10.33 20.13
N ASP A 28 21.62 -9.32 20.24
CA ASP A 28 22.49 -9.11 21.41
C ASP A 28 21.67 -8.77 22.66
N ALA A 29 20.65 -7.92 22.54
CA ALA A 29 19.71 -7.65 23.63
C ALA A 29 18.91 -8.90 24.02
N ARG A 30 18.51 -9.74 23.05
CA ARG A 30 17.85 -11.02 23.31
C ARG A 30 18.80 -12.00 24.01
N ARG A 31 20.07 -12.04 23.62
CA ARG A 31 21.09 -12.88 24.23
C ARG A 31 21.44 -12.42 25.64
N ALA A 32 21.58 -11.11 25.86
CA ALA A 32 21.77 -10.53 27.18
C ALA A 32 20.56 -10.78 28.09
N ALA A 33 19.34 -10.71 27.57
CA ALA A 33 18.13 -11.06 28.32
C ALA A 33 18.07 -12.56 28.66
N MET A 34 18.48 -13.44 27.75
CA MET A 34 18.59 -14.89 28.01
C MET A 34 19.68 -15.18 29.05
N GLN A 35 20.83 -14.52 28.98
CA GLN A 35 21.91 -14.65 29.96
C GLN A 35 21.49 -14.13 31.34
N ALA A 36 20.82 -12.98 31.41
CA ALA A 36 20.27 -12.47 32.67
C ALA A 36 19.19 -13.39 33.25
N MET A 37 18.43 -14.08 32.40
CA MET A 37 17.45 -15.08 32.82
C MET A 37 18.13 -16.37 33.31
N GLU A 38 19.19 -16.82 32.63
CA GLU A 38 20.03 -17.97 33.00
C GLU A 38 20.78 -17.73 34.32
N GLU A 39 21.36 -16.55 34.50
CA GLU A 39 22.03 -16.12 35.73
C GLU A 39 21.05 -15.97 36.91
N SER A 40 19.78 -15.66 36.63
CA SER A 40 18.70 -15.67 37.64
C SER A 40 18.13 -17.07 37.95
N ASP A 41 18.32 -18.04 37.06
CA ASP A 41 17.91 -19.44 37.27
C ASP A 41 18.99 -20.27 37.98
N GLU A 42 20.27 -19.86 37.94
CA GLU A 42 21.35 -20.51 38.71
C GLU A 42 21.20 -20.33 40.24
N GLU A 43 20.50 -19.29 40.71
CA GLU A 43 20.09 -19.16 42.13
C GLU A 43 18.75 -19.87 42.44
N ARG A 44 18.03 -20.37 41.44
CA ARG A 44 16.71 -21.04 41.60
C ARG A 44 16.70 -22.53 41.25
N ALA A 45 17.81 -23.06 40.73
CA ALA A 45 18.01 -24.47 40.36
C ALA A 45 18.16 -25.44 41.57
N ALA A 46 17.62 -25.09 42.74
CA ALA A 46 17.43 -25.98 43.89
C ALA A 46 15.96 -26.23 44.25
N SER A 47 14.99 -25.92 43.36
CA SER A 47 13.60 -26.35 43.58
C SER A 47 12.84 -26.63 42.29
N THR A 48 12.56 -27.93 42.10
CA THR A 48 11.43 -28.48 41.35
C THR A 48 11.57 -28.55 39.82
N THR A 49 12.24 -29.63 39.43
CA THR A 49 11.95 -30.40 38.23
C THR A 49 10.46 -30.76 38.11
N GLY A 50 9.85 -30.37 36.98
CA GLY A 50 8.92 -31.19 36.22
C GLY A 50 7.58 -31.57 36.86
N GLN A 51 6.51 -30.85 36.50
CA GLN A 51 5.17 -31.43 36.42
C GLN A 51 4.42 -30.84 35.21
N ASN A 52 4.49 -31.56 34.11
CA ASN A 52 3.60 -31.42 32.96
C ASN A 52 2.34 -32.25 33.27
N LYS A 53 1.29 -31.65 33.83
CA LYS A 53 -0.01 -32.31 34.01
C LYS A 53 -1.04 -31.68 33.08
N ARG A 54 -1.32 -32.41 32.01
CA ARG A 54 -2.56 -32.32 31.25
C ARG A 54 -3.71 -32.68 32.19
N HIS A 55 -4.47 -31.69 32.64
CA HIS A 55 -5.83 -31.88 33.16
C HIS A 55 -6.76 -31.35 32.05
N GLY A 56 -7.65 -32.16 31.49
CA GLY A 56 -8.70 -32.87 32.21
C GLY A 56 -9.92 -31.95 32.20
N ASN A 57 -10.57 -31.87 31.04
CA ASN A 57 -11.81 -31.13 30.82
C ASN A 57 -12.94 -31.89 31.52
N ASP A 58 -13.27 -31.49 32.75
CA ASP A 58 -14.53 -31.82 33.42
C ASP A 58 -14.76 -30.75 34.50
N GLY A 59 -15.74 -29.88 34.27
CA GLY A 59 -16.09 -28.82 35.20
C GLY A 59 -16.98 -27.77 34.56
N ASP A 60 -18.25 -28.12 34.33
CA ASP A 60 -19.35 -27.15 34.35
C ASP A 60 -19.34 -26.46 35.72
N GLY A 61 -18.54 -25.40 35.80
CA GLY A 61 -18.43 -24.50 36.94
C GLY A 61 -19.22 -23.24 36.62
N ASP A 62 -20.48 -23.23 37.02
CA ASP A 62 -21.29 -22.03 37.22
C ASP A 62 -20.65 -21.20 38.34
N GLY A 63 -19.59 -20.47 38.00
CA GLY A 63 -18.88 -19.56 38.87
C GLY A 63 -18.86 -18.18 38.24
N ASP A 64 -19.37 -17.19 38.98
CA ASP A 64 -19.36 -15.76 38.69
C ASP A 64 -18.07 -15.28 37.97
N ASP A 65 -18.07 -15.40 36.65
CA ASP A 65 -16.97 -15.05 35.75
C ASP A 65 -17.15 -13.62 35.23
N ASP A 66 -17.59 -12.71 36.11
CA ASP A 66 -17.81 -11.30 35.81
C ASP A 66 -16.55 -10.65 35.21
N GLU A 67 -15.37 -11.08 35.68
CA GLU A 67 -14.08 -10.60 35.18
C GLU A 67 -13.73 -11.15 33.78
N ALA A 68 -13.96 -12.44 33.52
CA ALA A 68 -13.74 -13.05 32.22
C ALA A 68 -14.72 -12.50 31.16
N ASN A 69 -15.98 -12.30 31.55
CA ASN A 69 -17.00 -11.65 30.71
C ASN A 69 -16.68 -10.16 30.46
N LEU A 70 -16.16 -9.45 31.45
CA LEU A 70 -15.71 -8.07 31.31
C LEU A 70 -14.51 -7.95 30.36
N LEU A 71 -13.53 -8.85 30.49
CA LEU A 71 -12.37 -8.92 29.60
C LEU A 71 -12.79 -9.17 28.15
N TYR A 72 -13.74 -10.08 27.92
CA TYR A 72 -14.29 -10.37 26.59
C TYR A 72 -15.04 -9.17 25.99
N LYS A 73 -15.91 -8.50 26.77
CA LYS A 73 -16.60 -7.26 26.34
C LYS A 73 -15.62 -6.14 26.02
N ASN A 74 -14.57 -5.97 26.84
CA ASN A 74 -13.51 -4.99 26.59
C ASN A 74 -12.72 -5.32 25.30
N ALA A 75 -12.44 -6.59 25.03
CA ALA A 75 -11.80 -7.02 23.79
C ALA A 75 -12.68 -6.70 22.56
N GLN A 76 -13.99 -6.96 22.63
CA GLN A 76 -14.94 -6.59 21.58
C GLN A 76 -15.01 -5.08 21.35
N ALA A 77 -15.09 -4.29 22.42
CA ALA A 77 -15.09 -2.82 22.34
C ALA A 77 -13.82 -2.28 21.70
N ARG A 78 -12.65 -2.87 22.00
CA ARG A 78 -11.37 -2.49 21.37
C ARG A 78 -11.33 -2.82 19.88
N VAL A 79 -11.90 -3.96 19.47
CA VAL A 79 -12.01 -4.33 18.05
C VAL A 79 -12.98 -3.41 17.31
N ALA A 80 -14.12 -3.07 17.93
CA ALA A 80 -15.10 -2.13 17.38
C ALA A 80 -14.49 -0.72 17.22
N ALA A 81 -13.86 -0.19 18.25
CA ALA A 81 -13.18 1.11 18.22
C ALA A 81 -12.06 1.15 17.17
N LYS A 82 -11.28 0.07 17.03
CA LYS A 82 -10.27 -0.04 15.96
C LYS A 82 -10.88 -0.06 14.56
N ARG A 83 -12.06 -0.67 14.40
CA ARG A 83 -12.80 -0.69 13.12
C ARG A 83 -13.34 0.70 12.79
N GLU A 84 -13.91 1.40 13.77
CA GLU A 84 -14.42 2.75 13.64
C GLU A 84 -13.31 3.75 13.33
N ALA A 85 -12.21 3.74 14.08
CA ALA A 85 -11.04 4.57 13.81
C ALA A 85 -10.45 4.33 12.41
N LYS A 86 -10.45 3.07 11.93
CA LYS A 86 -10.01 2.75 10.56
C LYS A 86 -11.02 3.26 9.50
N ALA A 87 -12.32 3.19 9.79
CA ALA A 87 -13.36 3.71 8.91
C ALA A 87 -13.32 5.25 8.83
N GLU A 88 -13.09 5.92 9.96
CA GLU A 88 -12.92 7.37 10.06
C GLU A 88 -11.64 7.83 9.36
N ALA A 89 -10.51 7.16 9.60
CA ALA A 89 -9.27 7.47 8.89
C ALA A 89 -9.41 7.27 7.37
N LYS A 90 -10.14 6.22 6.95
CA LYS A 90 -10.48 6.01 5.53
C LYS A 90 -11.38 7.14 5.02
N ARG A 91 -12.42 7.52 5.75
CA ARG A 91 -13.33 8.62 5.39
C ARG A 91 -12.60 9.94 5.28
N ALA A 92 -11.75 10.28 6.26
CA ALA A 92 -10.91 11.47 6.25
C ALA A 92 -9.92 11.47 5.07
N ARG A 93 -9.35 10.31 4.72
CA ARG A 93 -8.48 10.16 3.55
C ARG A 93 -9.24 10.38 2.24
N LEU A 94 -10.47 9.86 2.14
CA LEU A 94 -11.30 10.07 0.95
C LEU A 94 -11.83 11.51 0.86
N SER A 95 -12.20 12.14 1.97
CA SER A 95 -12.66 13.54 1.98
C SER A 95 -11.52 14.54 1.73
N ALA A 96 -10.29 14.17 2.08
CA ALA A 96 -9.09 14.96 1.80
C ALA A 96 -8.54 14.73 0.38
N ASP A 97 -9.07 13.77 -0.38
CA ASP A 97 -8.66 13.55 -1.76
C ASP A 97 -9.30 14.64 -2.64
N PRO A 98 -8.53 15.59 -3.19
CA PRO A 98 -9.07 16.64 -4.05
C PRO A 98 -9.68 16.10 -5.35
N ASN A 99 -9.47 14.81 -5.67
CA ASN A 99 -10.10 14.13 -6.80
C ASN A 99 -11.42 13.44 -6.43
N TRP A 100 -11.85 13.45 -5.16
CA TRP A 100 -13.18 12.98 -4.77
C TRP A 100 -14.23 13.99 -5.23
N MET A 101 -14.86 13.70 -6.36
CA MET A 101 -16.04 14.42 -6.83
C MET A 101 -17.28 13.66 -6.37
N ASP A 102 -18.17 14.37 -5.67
CA ASP A 102 -19.50 13.86 -5.39
C ASP A 102 -20.26 13.72 -6.72
N PRO A 103 -20.66 12.50 -7.13
CA PRO A 103 -21.38 12.28 -8.39
C PRO A 103 -22.73 13.02 -8.44
N ASP A 104 -23.26 13.42 -7.28
CA ASP A 104 -24.55 14.10 -7.15
C ASP A 104 -24.40 15.64 -7.16
N LEU A 105 -23.18 16.19 -7.20
CA LEU A 105 -22.95 17.65 -7.26
C LEU A 105 -23.23 18.25 -8.65
N VAL A 106 -23.41 17.42 -9.68
CA VAL A 106 -23.77 17.87 -11.04
C VAL A 106 -25.28 17.75 -11.23
N GLU A 107 -26.04 18.39 -10.35
CA GLU A 107 -27.48 18.56 -10.55
C GLU A 107 -27.73 19.74 -11.49
N ASP A 108 -28.48 19.48 -12.56
CA ASP A 108 -29.08 20.52 -13.39
C ASP A 108 -30.09 21.30 -12.51
N PRO A 109 -30.11 22.65 -12.49
CA PRO A 109 -31.06 23.44 -11.72
C PRO A 109 -32.54 23.07 -11.94
N ALA A 110 -32.86 22.37 -13.03
CA ALA A 110 -34.20 21.88 -13.35
C ALA A 110 -34.58 20.53 -12.69
N GLY A 111 -33.68 19.87 -11.94
CA GLY A 111 -33.94 18.60 -11.24
C GLY A 111 -34.17 17.38 -12.15
N LYS A 112 -33.92 17.51 -13.46
CA LYS A 112 -34.06 16.44 -14.45
C LYS A 112 -32.69 15.91 -14.84
N ARG A 113 -32.55 14.58 -14.97
CA ARG A 113 -31.31 13.94 -15.44
C ARG A 113 -31.11 14.24 -16.93
N THR A 114 -30.04 14.96 -17.27
CA THR A 114 -29.68 15.26 -18.66
C THR A 114 -28.91 14.11 -19.31
N ILE A 115 -28.91 14.08 -20.65
CA ILE A 115 -28.14 13.10 -21.42
C ILE A 115 -26.65 13.48 -21.47
N ASN A 116 -25.75 12.58 -21.09
CA ASN A 116 -24.31 12.79 -21.17
C ASN A 116 -23.82 12.77 -22.64
N TYR A 117 -22.77 13.51 -22.96
CA TYR A 117 -22.11 13.55 -24.28
C TYR A 117 -21.77 12.16 -24.85
N GLN A 118 -21.36 11.22 -23.98
CA GLN A 118 -21.05 9.85 -24.38
C GLN A 118 -22.25 9.15 -25.02
N ILE A 119 -23.42 9.28 -24.38
CA ILE A 119 -24.70 8.72 -24.84
C ILE A 119 -25.23 9.54 -26.04
N LEU A 120 -25.09 10.87 -25.99
CA LEU A 120 -25.55 11.74 -27.07
C LEU A 120 -24.81 11.49 -28.40
N LYS A 121 -23.51 11.19 -28.36
CA LYS A 121 -22.69 11.01 -29.56
C LYS A 121 -22.38 9.56 -29.92
N ASN A 122 -22.59 8.60 -29.02
CA ASN A 122 -22.39 7.16 -29.25
C ASN A 122 -21.09 6.82 -30.00
N LYS A 123 -19.97 7.45 -29.61
CA LYS A 123 -18.67 7.29 -30.30
C LYS A 123 -17.93 5.97 -29.97
N GLY A 124 -18.45 5.16 -29.04
CA GLY A 124 -17.91 3.86 -28.68
C GLY A 124 -16.42 3.87 -28.28
N LEU A 125 -15.77 2.71 -28.41
CA LEU A 125 -14.34 2.50 -28.13
C LEU A 125 -13.45 2.87 -29.33
N ALA A 126 -13.67 4.05 -29.92
CA ALA A 126 -12.88 4.51 -31.06
C ALA A 126 -11.40 4.75 -30.68
N PRO A 127 -10.42 4.38 -31.55
CA PRO A 127 -9.00 4.58 -31.26
C PRO A 127 -8.62 6.06 -31.22
N LYS A 128 -7.52 6.37 -30.53
CA LYS A 128 -6.99 7.74 -30.44
C LYS A 128 -6.50 8.24 -31.80
N ARG A 129 -7.17 9.26 -32.35
CA ARG A 129 -6.77 9.97 -33.58
C ARG A 129 -6.01 11.25 -33.26
N THR A 130 -5.02 11.62 -34.06
CA THR A 130 -4.23 12.84 -33.82
C THR A 130 -5.05 14.10 -34.12
N LYS A 131 -4.72 15.23 -33.47
CA LYS A 131 -5.41 16.51 -33.72
C LYS A 131 -5.28 16.97 -35.18
N GLU A 132 -4.21 16.59 -35.88
CA GLU A 132 -3.98 16.93 -37.28
C GLU A 132 -4.99 16.28 -38.23
N GLN A 133 -5.48 15.08 -37.89
CA GLN A 133 -6.49 14.39 -38.67
C GLN A 133 -7.87 15.05 -38.59
N ARG A 134 -8.09 16.00 -37.66
CA ARG A 134 -9.35 16.76 -37.56
C ARG A 134 -9.50 17.79 -38.68
N ASN A 135 -8.40 18.30 -39.23
CA ASN A 135 -8.43 19.33 -40.26
C ASN A 135 -7.52 18.92 -41.44
N PRO A 136 -8.09 18.61 -42.63
CA PRO A 136 -7.31 18.16 -43.78
C PRO A 136 -6.27 19.19 -44.22
N ARG A 137 -6.58 20.49 -44.17
CA ARG A 137 -5.64 21.58 -44.50
C ARG A 137 -4.40 21.54 -43.62
N VAL A 138 -4.59 21.36 -42.31
CA VAL A 138 -3.47 21.31 -41.34
C VAL A 138 -2.63 20.05 -41.55
N LYS A 139 -3.26 18.90 -41.82
CA LYS A 139 -2.57 17.65 -42.17
C LYS A 139 -1.68 17.83 -43.40
N HIS A 140 -2.21 18.39 -44.49
CA HIS A 140 -1.44 18.59 -45.72
C HIS A 140 -0.30 19.61 -45.55
N ARG A 141 -0.55 20.73 -44.86
CA ARG A 141 0.49 21.71 -44.54
C ARG A 141 1.65 21.10 -43.75
N LYS A 142 1.36 20.32 -42.70
CA LYS A 142 2.39 19.65 -41.90
C LYS A 142 3.12 18.55 -42.68
N LYS A 143 2.40 17.80 -43.53
CA LYS A 143 3.01 16.81 -44.43
C LYS A 143 4.00 17.48 -45.39
N PHE A 144 3.63 18.61 -45.98
CA PHE A 144 4.50 19.39 -46.87
C PHE A 144 5.74 19.91 -46.13
N VAL A 145 5.59 20.58 -44.99
CA VAL A 145 6.72 21.09 -44.20
C VAL A 145 7.67 19.95 -43.79
N LYS A 146 7.13 18.79 -43.39
CA LYS A 146 7.95 17.60 -43.07
C LYS A 146 8.69 17.08 -44.31
N ALA A 147 8.03 17.04 -45.46
CA ALA A 147 8.65 16.61 -46.71
C ALA A 147 9.74 17.60 -47.16
N GLN A 148 9.52 18.91 -47.05
CA GLN A 148 10.50 19.94 -47.39
C GLN A 148 11.76 19.84 -46.51
N LYS A 149 11.61 19.59 -45.21
CA LYS A 149 12.75 19.33 -44.31
C LYS A 149 13.55 18.09 -44.72
N LYS A 150 12.85 17.00 -45.06
CA LYS A 150 13.49 15.77 -45.56
C LYS A 150 14.18 15.97 -46.91
N LEU A 151 13.61 16.77 -47.80
CA LEU A 151 14.20 17.05 -49.10
C LEU A 151 15.53 17.80 -48.93
N ARG A 152 15.57 18.82 -48.05
CA ARG A 152 16.80 19.57 -47.72
C ARG A 152 17.90 18.69 -47.13
N SER A 153 17.56 17.62 -46.40
CA SER A 153 18.58 16.69 -45.88
C SER A 153 19.11 15.71 -46.92
N VAL A 154 18.40 15.52 -48.03
CA VAL A 154 18.77 14.56 -49.08
C VAL A 154 19.47 15.26 -50.25
N LYS A 155 19.02 16.46 -50.61
CA LYS A 155 19.57 17.24 -51.71
C LYS A 155 20.22 18.49 -51.13
N ALA A 156 21.54 18.62 -51.34
CA ALA A 156 22.32 19.81 -51.03
C ALA A 156 21.83 21.01 -51.85
#